data_AF-A0A2M6XA87-F1
#
_entry.id   AF-A0A2M6XA87-F1
#
_cell.length_a   1.000
_cell.length_b   1.000
_cell.length_c   1.000
_cell.angle_alpha   90.00
_cell.angle_beta   90.00
_cell.angle_gamma   90.00
#
_symmetry.space_group_name_H-M   'P 1'
#
loop_
_entity.id
_entity.type
_entity.pdbx_description
1 polymer ?
#
loop_
_entity_poly.entity_id
_entity_poly.type
_entity_poly.pdbx_seq_one_letter_code
_entity_poly.pdbx_strand_id
1 'polypeptide(L)'
;MNRDEIINNCRVLLTAYKNGDLGQTKMPEDSNPGFDENQIEERLAYFTLPMALNYQRDSYKLWQAALATFKDTAAKKVFSLSDVAAMNGMDLREYLIKYKLALQLNRHIEIWQKISKTIFENWGSFKSFFKASGNDFLKIKNIVQGKHKKDFPYLSGPKIFNYWSFVISTYGKIPLQNRGFIEIAPDTHITKCSVLLGVITKNEAQKLSKSQVSEKWRKLLDGSGIAPIDMHPPLWFWSRNGFIFKLNNLTKSL
;
A
#
# COMPACT_ATOMS: atom_id res chain seq x y z
N MET A 1 -17.47 -0.63 -24.16
CA MET A 1 -16.12 -1.04 -24.57
C MET A 1 -16.01 -2.54 -24.43
N ASN A 2 -15.38 -3.22 -25.38
CA ASN A 2 -15.06 -4.64 -25.24
C ASN A 2 -13.80 -4.83 -24.36
N ARG A 3 -13.52 -6.07 -23.96
CA ARG A 3 -12.39 -6.39 -23.07
C ARG A 3 -11.04 -5.90 -23.60
N ASP A 4 -10.76 -6.10 -24.87
CA ASP A 4 -9.45 -5.79 -25.45
C ASP A 4 -9.22 -4.28 -25.54
N GLU A 5 -10.25 -3.49 -25.82
CA GLU A 5 -10.22 -2.03 -25.75
C GLU A 5 -9.87 -1.53 -24.34
N ILE A 6 -10.47 -2.15 -23.30
CA ILE A 6 -10.19 -1.78 -21.91
C ILE A 6 -8.73 -2.12 -21.56
N ILE A 7 -8.24 -3.30 -21.94
CA ILE A 7 -6.85 -3.71 -21.71
C ILE A 7 -5.88 -2.78 -22.44
N ASN A 8 -6.18 -2.40 -23.68
CA ASN A 8 -5.36 -1.44 -24.41
C ASN A 8 -5.29 -0.09 -23.70
N ASN A 9 -6.41 0.43 -23.22
CA ASN A 9 -6.43 1.65 -22.41
C ASN A 9 -5.61 1.50 -21.12
N CYS A 10 -5.61 0.33 -20.48
CA CYS A 10 -4.75 0.06 -19.33
C CYS A 10 -3.25 0.16 -19.69
N ARG A 11 -2.84 -0.38 -20.84
CA ARG A 11 -1.45 -0.27 -21.33
C ARG A 11 -1.05 1.16 -21.63
N VAL A 12 -1.96 1.95 -22.23
CA VAL A 12 -1.75 3.37 -22.48
C VAL A 12 -1.57 4.13 -21.17
N LEU A 13 -2.44 3.89 -20.18
CA LEU A 13 -2.33 4.53 -18.85
C LEU A 13 -1.05 4.15 -18.11
N LEU A 14 -0.60 2.89 -18.21
CA LEU A 14 0.68 2.46 -17.65
C LEU A 14 1.86 3.19 -18.29
N THR A 15 1.82 3.39 -19.61
CA THR A 15 2.84 4.12 -20.36
C THR A 15 2.84 5.60 -19.98
N ALA A 16 1.66 6.23 -19.98
CA ALA A 16 1.47 7.61 -19.57
C ALA A 16 1.96 7.86 -18.12
N TYR A 17 1.71 6.92 -17.21
CA TYR A 17 2.21 7.01 -15.85
C TYR A 17 3.74 6.98 -15.79
N LYS A 18 4.38 6.07 -16.52
CA LYS A 18 5.85 5.98 -16.60
C LYS A 18 6.48 7.24 -17.18
N ASN A 19 5.81 7.87 -18.14
CA ASN A 19 6.27 9.09 -18.80
C ASN A 19 6.00 10.37 -17.99
N GLY A 20 5.16 10.31 -16.94
CA GLY A 20 4.73 11.49 -16.20
C GLY A 20 3.57 12.26 -16.85
N ASP A 21 2.94 11.69 -17.89
CA ASP A 21 1.87 12.35 -18.66
C ASP A 21 0.54 12.44 -17.88
N LEU A 22 0.43 11.76 -16.73
CA LEU A 22 -0.75 11.78 -15.87
C LEU A 22 -0.79 12.99 -14.92
N GLY A 23 0.18 13.91 -15.00
CA GLY A 23 0.31 15.07 -14.09
C GLY A 23 1.27 14.79 -12.95
N GLN A 24 0.94 15.22 -11.73
CA GLN A 24 1.75 14.86 -10.57
C GLN A 24 1.64 13.35 -10.31
N THR A 25 2.78 12.65 -10.33
CA THR A 25 2.89 11.19 -10.12
C THR A 25 3.67 10.82 -8.86
N LYS A 26 3.91 11.80 -7.96
CA LYS A 26 4.61 11.59 -6.69
C LYS A 26 3.73 10.84 -5.69
N MET A 27 4.10 9.62 -5.38
CA MET A 27 3.45 8.79 -4.36
C MET A 27 3.73 9.34 -2.96
N PRO A 28 2.80 9.15 -2.00
CA PRO A 28 3.06 9.51 -0.61
C PRO A 28 4.37 8.90 -0.06
N GLU A 29 4.63 7.63 -0.41
CA GLU A 29 5.80 6.83 -0.03
C GLU A 29 7.14 7.37 -0.58
N ASP A 30 7.11 8.23 -1.61
CA ASP A 30 8.30 8.94 -2.10
C ASP A 30 8.83 9.93 -1.05
N SER A 31 8.05 10.24 -0.01
CA SER A 31 8.51 10.95 1.18
C SER A 31 9.19 9.96 2.13
N ASN A 32 10.43 9.60 1.83
CA ASN A 32 11.22 8.67 2.64
C ASN A 32 12.67 9.16 2.84
N PRO A 33 13.44 8.56 3.77
CA PRO A 33 14.79 8.98 4.12
C PRO A 33 15.85 8.78 3.02
N GLY A 34 15.56 8.02 1.95
CA GLY A 34 16.56 7.64 0.95
C GLY A 34 17.50 6.54 1.47
N PHE A 35 16.96 5.39 1.85
CA PHE A 35 17.70 4.28 2.45
C PHE A 35 18.79 3.71 1.53
N ASP A 36 19.98 3.50 2.10
CA ASP A 36 21.08 2.77 1.47
C ASP A 36 20.82 1.25 1.41
N GLU A 37 21.60 0.53 0.61
CA GLU A 37 21.47 -0.93 0.45
C GLU A 37 21.81 -1.72 1.71
N ASN A 38 22.57 -1.14 2.64
CA ASN A 38 22.88 -1.75 3.94
C ASN A 38 21.77 -1.53 4.99
N GLN A 39 20.82 -0.61 4.76
CA GLN A 39 19.74 -0.26 5.70
C GLN A 39 18.45 -1.06 5.46
N ILE A 40 18.56 -2.33 5.09
CA ILE A 40 17.40 -3.16 4.69
C ILE A 40 16.35 -3.23 5.81
N GLU A 41 16.76 -3.48 7.05
CA GLU A 41 15.81 -3.62 8.16
C GLU A 41 15.10 -2.30 8.48
N GLU A 42 15.84 -1.19 8.57
CA GLU A 42 15.25 0.14 8.78
C GLU A 42 14.27 0.50 7.66
N ARG A 43 14.63 0.19 6.41
CA ARG A 43 13.77 0.40 5.23
C ARG A 43 12.46 -0.38 5.35
N LEU A 44 12.52 -1.66 5.71
CA LEU A 44 11.33 -2.51 5.83
C LEU A 44 10.43 -2.08 6.99
N ALA A 45 11.02 -1.70 8.13
CA ALA A 45 10.27 -1.16 9.27
C ALA A 45 9.60 0.16 8.91
N TYR A 46 10.32 1.08 8.28
CA TYR A 46 9.79 2.36 7.82
C TYR A 46 8.64 2.21 6.85
N PHE A 47 8.69 1.23 5.93
CA PHE A 47 7.60 1.04 4.98
C PHE A 47 6.45 0.18 5.52
N THR A 48 6.65 -0.58 6.60
CA THR A 48 5.62 -1.46 7.18
C THR A 48 4.81 -0.78 8.28
N LEU A 49 5.47 -0.14 9.25
CA LEU A 49 4.79 0.34 10.46
C LEU A 49 3.84 1.53 10.18
N PRO A 50 4.24 2.57 9.41
CA PRO A 50 3.31 3.62 8.97
C PRO A 50 2.16 3.06 8.12
N MET A 51 2.43 2.07 7.25
CA MET A 51 1.38 1.46 6.42
C MET A 51 0.26 0.82 7.25
N ALA A 52 0.58 0.23 8.41
CA ALA A 52 -0.42 -0.28 9.34
C ALA A 52 -1.35 0.83 9.87
N LEU A 53 -0.91 2.10 9.87
CA LEU A 53 -1.69 3.26 10.30
C LEU A 53 -2.32 4.04 9.13
N ASN A 54 -2.21 3.56 7.88
CA ASN A 54 -2.69 4.25 6.68
C ASN A 54 -4.20 4.08 6.42
N TYR A 55 -4.92 3.42 7.32
CA TYR A 55 -6.36 3.29 7.23
C TYR A 55 -7.08 4.59 7.61
N GLN A 56 -7.96 5.09 6.74
CA GLN A 56 -8.73 6.33 6.94
C GLN A 56 -7.86 7.56 7.28
N ARG A 57 -6.64 7.61 6.74
CA ARG A 57 -5.73 8.74 6.88
C ARG A 57 -5.44 9.40 5.54
N ASP A 58 -5.07 10.68 5.62
CA ASP A 58 -4.34 11.34 4.56
C ASP A 58 -2.94 10.72 4.47
N SER A 59 -2.69 9.96 3.40
CA SER A 59 -1.43 9.25 3.21
C SER A 59 -0.23 10.21 3.10
N TYR A 60 -0.37 11.39 2.47
CA TYR A 60 0.76 12.33 2.37
C TYR A 60 1.15 12.85 3.75
N LYS A 61 0.18 13.24 4.58
CA LYS A 61 0.46 13.69 5.95
C LYS A 61 1.05 12.58 6.80
N LEU A 62 0.61 11.33 6.63
CA LEU A 62 1.18 10.17 7.31
C LEU A 62 2.67 9.99 6.95
N TRP A 63 3.02 10.00 5.67
CA TRP A 63 4.41 9.78 5.25
C TRP A 63 5.32 10.97 5.55
N GLN A 64 4.80 12.20 5.52
CA GLN A 64 5.51 13.38 6.04
C GLN A 64 5.80 13.25 7.54
N ALA A 65 4.82 12.79 8.33
CA ALA A 65 5.00 12.51 9.75
C ALA A 65 6.02 11.38 10.00
N ALA A 66 5.94 10.31 9.22
CA ALA A 66 6.90 9.20 9.30
C ALA A 66 8.33 9.67 9.03
N LEU A 67 8.52 10.48 7.99
CA LEU A 67 9.82 11.06 7.66
C LEU A 67 10.35 11.97 8.76
N ALA A 68 9.49 12.83 9.32
CA ALA A 68 9.86 13.70 10.43
C ALA A 68 10.26 12.90 11.69
N THR A 69 9.49 11.87 12.05
CA THR A 69 9.82 10.96 13.16
C THR A 69 11.13 10.22 12.92
N PHE A 70 11.39 9.76 11.69
CA PHE A 70 12.61 9.02 11.36
C PHE A 70 13.86 9.91 11.42
N LYS A 71 13.74 11.19 11.04
CA LYS A 71 14.85 12.16 11.07
C LYS A 71 15.20 12.66 12.47
N ASP A 72 14.27 12.55 13.42
CA ASP A 72 14.52 12.87 14.82
C ASP A 72 15.31 11.73 15.50
N THR A 73 16.54 12.00 15.92
CA THR A 73 17.43 11.01 16.55
C THR A 73 16.86 10.37 17.81
N ALA A 74 16.05 11.10 18.59
CA ALA A 74 15.43 10.58 19.80
C ALA A 74 14.19 9.73 19.48
N ALA A 75 13.43 10.11 18.44
CA ALA A 75 12.20 9.41 18.06
C ALA A 75 12.44 8.25 17.09
N LYS A 76 13.55 8.23 16.34
CA LYS A 76 13.87 7.21 15.32
C LYS A 76 13.77 5.78 15.86
N LYS A 77 14.07 5.55 17.14
CA LYS A 77 13.96 4.24 17.79
C LYS A 77 12.57 3.58 17.71
N VAL A 78 11.50 4.32 17.43
CA VAL A 78 10.17 3.72 17.19
C VAL A 78 10.13 2.87 15.92
N PHE A 79 11.14 2.92 15.06
CA PHE A 79 11.29 2.02 13.91
C PHE A 79 12.17 0.78 14.22
N SER A 80 12.72 0.67 15.43
CA SER A 80 13.47 -0.49 15.91
C SER A 80 12.52 -1.47 16.60
N LEU A 81 12.43 -2.69 16.06
CA LEU A 81 11.51 -3.70 16.57
C LEU A 81 11.78 -4.09 18.03
N SER A 82 13.06 -4.26 18.39
CA SER A 82 13.48 -4.59 19.75
C SER A 82 13.19 -3.46 20.72
N ASP A 83 13.46 -2.21 20.32
CA ASP A 83 13.22 -1.05 21.17
C ASP A 83 11.73 -0.90 21.44
N VAL A 84 10.89 -0.99 20.40
CA VAL A 84 9.43 -0.90 20.54
C VAL A 84 8.86 -2.07 21.35
N ALA A 85 9.40 -3.28 21.21
CA ALA A 85 8.95 -4.44 21.97
C ALA A 85 9.26 -4.30 23.48
N ALA A 86 10.36 -3.63 23.83
CA ALA A 86 10.76 -3.37 25.21
C ALA A 86 10.19 -2.05 25.80
N MET A 87 9.81 -1.10 24.96
CA MET A 87 9.34 0.23 25.38
C MET A 87 7.99 0.17 26.08
N ASN A 88 7.81 0.96 27.14
CA ASN A 88 6.49 1.09 27.75
C ASN A 88 5.54 1.88 26.81
N GLY A 89 4.22 1.67 26.96
CA GLY A 89 3.24 2.28 26.06
C GLY A 89 3.15 3.81 26.14
N MET A 90 3.52 4.42 27.27
CA MET A 90 3.51 5.89 27.45
C MET A 90 4.66 6.53 26.68
N ASP A 91 5.88 6.01 26.83
CA ASP A 91 7.05 6.48 26.08
C ASP A 91 6.82 6.34 24.57
N LEU A 92 6.31 5.18 24.13
CA LEU A 92 6.02 4.94 22.72
C LEU A 92 4.99 5.94 22.18
N ARG A 93 3.98 6.26 22.99
CA ARG A 93 2.98 7.26 22.66
C ARG A 93 3.62 8.63 22.47
N GLU A 94 4.48 9.08 23.37
CA GLU A 94 5.14 10.39 23.25
C GLU A 94 5.88 10.54 21.91
N TYR A 95 6.67 9.53 21.51
CA TYR A 95 7.39 9.57 20.24
C TYR A 95 6.47 9.54 19.02
N LEU A 96 5.44 8.69 19.04
CA LEU A 96 4.54 8.54 17.89
C LEU A 96 3.61 9.74 17.70
N ILE A 97 3.24 10.47 18.76
CA ILE A 97 2.36 11.64 18.63
C ILE A 97 3.12 12.93 18.30
N LYS A 98 4.42 13.02 18.63
CA LYS A 98 5.24 14.23 18.47
C LYS A 98 5.12 14.87 17.08
N TYR A 99 5.17 14.05 16.03
CA TYR A 99 5.03 14.48 14.64
C TYR A 99 3.68 14.07 14.02
N LYS A 100 2.70 13.67 14.84
CA LYS A 100 1.38 13.19 14.40
C LYS A 100 1.44 11.92 13.53
N LEU A 101 2.43 11.07 13.78
CA LEU A 101 2.55 9.75 13.17
C LEU A 101 1.43 8.84 13.71
N ALA A 102 1.15 8.89 15.01
CA ALA A 102 -0.08 8.41 15.60
C ALA A 102 -1.10 9.55 15.77
N LEU A 103 -2.37 9.30 15.41
CA LEU A 103 -3.49 10.21 15.66
C LEU A 103 -4.46 9.65 16.71
N GLN A 104 -4.62 8.31 16.76
CA GLN A 104 -5.43 7.66 17.78
C GLN A 104 -4.53 7.23 18.94
N LEU A 105 -4.64 7.97 20.04
CA LEU A 105 -3.68 8.00 21.14
C LEU A 105 -3.49 6.67 21.89
N ASN A 106 -4.43 5.75 21.78
CA ASN A 106 -4.33 4.40 22.34
C ASN A 106 -4.18 3.39 21.21
N ARG A 107 -5.16 3.37 20.29
CA ARG A 107 -5.25 2.36 19.23
C ARG A 107 -4.03 2.31 18.32
N HIS A 108 -3.49 3.45 17.85
CA HIS A 108 -2.34 3.42 16.95
C HIS A 108 -1.07 2.94 17.68
N ILE A 109 -0.94 3.27 18.97
CA ILE A 109 0.19 2.86 19.81
C ILE A 109 0.15 1.34 20.00
N GLU A 110 -1.01 0.81 20.35
CA GLU A 110 -1.25 -0.64 20.47
C GLU A 110 -0.93 -1.37 19.15
N ILE A 111 -1.38 -0.85 18.01
CA ILE A 111 -1.13 -1.48 16.70
C ILE A 111 0.36 -1.50 16.39
N TRP A 112 1.03 -0.36 16.54
CA TRP A 112 2.45 -0.20 16.27
C TRP A 112 3.28 -1.15 17.13
N GLN A 113 2.99 -1.18 18.44
CA GLN A 113 3.69 -2.05 19.37
C GLN A 113 3.41 -3.52 19.10
N LYS A 114 2.14 -3.88 18.85
CA LYS A 114 1.74 -5.26 18.61
C LYS A 114 2.41 -5.84 17.37
N ILE A 115 2.42 -5.11 16.25
CA ILE A 115 3.09 -5.56 15.02
C ILE A 115 4.59 -5.71 15.27
N SER A 116 5.20 -4.72 15.92
CA SER A 116 6.65 -4.74 16.18
C SER A 116 7.05 -5.95 17.04
N LYS A 117 6.33 -6.16 18.14
CA LYS A 117 6.53 -7.30 19.05
C LYS A 117 6.30 -8.64 18.34
N THR A 118 5.24 -8.75 17.54
CA THR A 118 4.94 -9.97 16.77
C THR A 118 6.07 -10.33 15.83
N ILE A 119 6.60 -9.35 15.09
CA ILE A 119 7.70 -9.60 14.15
C ILE A 119 8.98 -9.97 14.91
N PHE A 120 9.29 -9.24 15.98
CA PHE A 120 10.47 -9.48 16.80
C PHE A 120 10.47 -10.88 17.45
N GLU A 121 9.37 -11.28 18.08
CA GLU A 121 9.30 -12.54 18.82
C GLU A 121 9.30 -13.78 17.90
N ASN A 122 8.70 -13.69 16.72
CA ASN A 122 8.55 -14.84 15.82
C ASN A 122 9.69 -14.94 14.79
N TRP A 123 10.31 -13.80 14.40
CA TRP A 123 11.33 -13.77 13.34
C TRP A 123 12.55 -12.91 13.67
N GLY A 124 12.53 -12.13 14.75
CA GLY A 124 13.59 -11.18 15.12
C GLY A 124 13.66 -9.91 14.27
N SER A 125 13.34 -10.01 12.98
CA SER A 125 13.43 -8.90 12.01
C SER A 125 12.43 -9.05 10.86
N PHE A 126 12.09 -7.95 10.19
CA PHE A 126 11.32 -8.00 8.95
C PHE A 126 12.06 -8.75 7.85
N LYS A 127 13.39 -8.58 7.76
CA LYS A 127 14.22 -9.35 6.80
C LYS A 127 14.04 -10.86 6.97
N SER A 128 14.11 -11.35 8.20
CA SER A 128 13.89 -12.77 8.52
C SER A 128 12.46 -13.21 8.26
N PHE A 129 11.46 -12.36 8.54
CA PHE A 129 10.05 -12.63 8.23
C PHE A 129 9.84 -12.87 6.73
N PHE A 130 10.35 -11.98 5.87
CA PHE A 130 10.25 -12.16 4.42
C PHE A 130 11.01 -13.39 3.94
N LYS A 131 12.24 -13.61 4.44
CA LYS A 131 13.03 -14.82 4.13
C LYS A 131 12.29 -16.11 4.51
N ALA A 132 11.68 -16.16 5.69
CA ALA A 132 10.93 -17.32 6.17
C ALA A 132 9.69 -17.61 5.32
N SER A 133 9.09 -16.57 4.73
CA SER A 133 8.01 -16.71 3.75
C SER A 133 8.49 -17.05 2.33
N GLY A 134 9.80 -17.13 2.08
CA GLY A 134 10.37 -17.30 0.74
C GLY A 134 10.06 -16.13 -0.19
N ASN A 135 9.82 -14.93 0.36
CA ASN A 135 9.29 -13.77 -0.35
C ASN A 135 8.01 -14.08 -1.16
N ASP A 136 7.18 -15.02 -0.73
CA ASP A 136 5.97 -15.42 -1.47
C ASP A 136 4.74 -14.70 -0.93
N PHE A 137 4.07 -13.93 -1.80
CA PHE A 137 2.86 -13.19 -1.44
C PHE A 137 1.78 -14.08 -0.79
N LEU A 138 1.56 -15.30 -1.29
CA LEU A 138 0.52 -16.19 -0.76
C LEU A 138 0.90 -16.73 0.63
N LYS A 139 2.18 -17.00 0.87
CA LYS A 139 2.67 -17.40 2.19
C LYS A 139 2.60 -16.24 3.19
N ILE A 140 3.03 -15.05 2.78
CA ILE A 140 2.89 -13.82 3.58
C ILE A 140 1.42 -13.57 3.92
N LYS A 141 0.51 -13.71 2.94
CA LYS A 141 -0.94 -13.58 3.13
C LYS A 141 -1.46 -14.58 4.15
N ASN A 142 -1.07 -15.85 4.07
CA ASN A 142 -1.47 -16.86 5.04
C ASN A 142 -0.95 -16.55 6.45
N ILE A 143 0.26 -16.00 6.59
CA ILE A 143 0.81 -15.58 7.88
C ILE A 143 0.01 -14.38 8.42
N VAL A 144 -0.08 -13.29 7.65
CA VAL A 144 -0.61 -12.00 8.12
C VAL A 144 -2.14 -11.99 8.21
N GLN A 145 -2.86 -12.67 7.31
CA GLN A 145 -4.32 -12.70 7.28
C GLN A 145 -4.93 -14.00 7.81
N GLY A 146 -4.12 -15.05 7.98
CA GLY A 146 -4.53 -16.33 8.55
C GLY A 146 -3.96 -16.50 9.96
N LYS A 147 -2.78 -17.12 10.05
CA LYS A 147 -2.17 -17.59 11.32
C LYS A 147 -2.05 -16.50 12.39
N HIS A 148 -1.64 -15.30 11.99
CA HIS A 148 -1.39 -14.16 12.90
C HIS A 148 -2.34 -12.98 12.65
N LYS A 149 -3.56 -13.23 12.14
CA LYS A 149 -4.49 -12.15 11.75
C LYS A 149 -4.72 -11.10 12.84
N LYS A 150 -4.86 -11.54 14.09
CA LYS A 150 -5.10 -10.67 15.25
C LYS A 150 -3.85 -9.86 15.64
N ASP A 151 -2.68 -10.28 15.21
CA ASP A 151 -1.38 -9.71 15.58
C ASP A 151 -0.87 -8.68 14.57
N PHE A 152 -1.56 -8.60 13.44
CA PHE A 152 -1.40 -7.56 12.44
C PHE A 152 -2.66 -6.70 12.28
N PRO A 153 -3.12 -5.96 13.31
CA PRO A 153 -4.32 -5.15 13.18
C PRO A 153 -4.15 -4.08 12.09
N TYR A 154 -5.23 -3.79 11.37
CA TYR A 154 -5.28 -2.98 10.14
C TYR A 154 -4.46 -3.54 8.97
N LEU A 155 -3.21 -3.93 9.18
CA LEU A 155 -2.34 -4.52 8.16
C LEU A 155 -2.91 -5.83 7.59
N SER A 156 -3.60 -6.65 8.40
CA SER A 156 -4.27 -7.88 7.95
C SER A 156 -5.58 -7.63 7.19
N GLY A 157 -6.06 -6.39 7.14
CA GLY A 157 -7.22 -5.99 6.34
C GLY A 157 -6.93 -6.11 4.83
N PRO A 158 -7.86 -6.62 4.00
CA PRO A 158 -7.60 -6.86 2.57
C PRO A 158 -7.07 -5.64 1.81
N LYS A 159 -7.58 -4.44 2.11
CA LYS A 159 -7.12 -3.20 1.46
C LYS A 159 -5.67 -2.87 1.81
N ILE A 160 -5.36 -2.75 3.11
CA ILE A 160 -4.04 -2.33 3.58
C ILE A 160 -3.00 -3.41 3.27
N PHE A 161 -3.34 -4.70 3.42
CA PHE A 161 -2.45 -5.80 3.11
C PHE A 161 -1.94 -5.78 1.66
N ASN A 162 -2.86 -5.63 0.69
CA ASN A 162 -2.48 -5.58 -0.72
C ASN A 162 -1.66 -4.33 -1.04
N TYR A 163 -2.04 -3.17 -0.49
CA TYR A 163 -1.28 -1.95 -0.72
C TYR A 163 0.10 -2.00 -0.06
N TRP A 164 0.22 -2.52 1.16
CA TRP A 164 1.50 -2.76 1.83
C TRP A 164 2.37 -3.75 1.05
N SER A 165 1.79 -4.81 0.48
CA SER A 165 2.53 -5.77 -0.35
C SER A 165 3.13 -5.09 -1.59
N PHE A 166 2.39 -4.16 -2.21
CA PHE A 166 2.93 -3.30 -3.27
C PHE A 166 4.06 -2.41 -2.75
N VAL A 167 3.84 -1.70 -1.65
CA VAL A 167 4.83 -0.77 -1.08
C VAL A 167 6.12 -1.51 -0.72
N ILE A 168 6.04 -2.70 -0.13
CA ILE A 168 7.23 -3.49 0.21
C ILE A 168 7.92 -4.05 -1.04
N SER A 169 7.16 -4.43 -2.07
CA SER A 169 7.76 -4.88 -3.32
C SER A 169 8.50 -3.75 -4.03
N THR A 170 7.93 -2.54 -4.05
CA THR A 170 8.46 -1.38 -4.77
C THR A 170 9.51 -0.62 -3.96
N TYR A 171 9.17 -0.19 -2.74
CA TYR A 171 10.01 0.67 -1.89
C TYR A 171 10.84 -0.14 -0.88
N GLY A 172 10.29 -1.25 -0.38
CA GLY A 172 11.05 -2.19 0.46
C GLY A 172 12.11 -2.98 -0.31
N LYS A 173 12.02 -3.00 -1.64
CA LYS A 173 12.85 -3.78 -2.58
C LYS A 173 12.81 -5.29 -2.31
N ILE A 174 11.66 -5.81 -1.87
CA ILE A 174 11.46 -7.26 -1.71
C ILE A 174 10.87 -7.85 -3.00
N PRO A 175 11.59 -8.71 -3.73
CA PRO A 175 11.04 -9.34 -4.92
C PRO A 175 10.01 -10.40 -4.51
N LEU A 176 8.72 -10.04 -4.59
CA LEU A 176 7.63 -10.93 -4.20
C LEU A 176 7.32 -11.95 -5.31
N GLN A 177 7.43 -13.24 -4.98
CA GLN A 177 6.82 -14.30 -5.77
C GLN A 177 5.29 -14.18 -5.68
N ASN A 178 4.58 -14.66 -6.70
CA ASN A 178 3.12 -14.59 -6.77
C ASN A 178 2.56 -13.15 -6.71
N ARG A 179 3.34 -12.14 -7.14
CA ARG A 179 2.93 -10.73 -7.16
C ARG A 179 1.64 -10.47 -7.97
N GLY A 180 1.35 -11.29 -8.98
CA GLY A 180 0.10 -11.22 -9.75
C GLY A 180 -1.18 -11.48 -8.92
N PHE A 181 -1.03 -12.04 -7.71
CA PHE A 181 -2.13 -12.21 -6.76
C PHE A 181 -2.36 -11.00 -5.85
N ILE A 182 -1.51 -9.97 -5.93
CA ILE A 182 -1.79 -8.71 -5.25
C ILE A 182 -2.96 -8.03 -5.97
N GLU A 183 -4.02 -7.80 -5.21
CA GLU A 183 -5.25 -7.19 -5.69
C GLU A 183 -5.10 -5.68 -5.81
N ILE A 184 -5.73 -5.11 -6.83
CA ILE A 184 -5.99 -3.66 -6.81
C ILE A 184 -6.91 -3.35 -5.62
N ALA A 185 -6.61 -2.27 -4.90
CA ALA A 185 -7.35 -1.83 -3.71
C ALA A 185 -8.33 -0.70 -4.06
N PRO A 186 -9.63 -0.97 -4.32
CA PRO A 186 -10.50 0.05 -4.87
C PRO A 186 -10.94 1.06 -3.79
N ASP A 187 -10.48 2.30 -3.92
CA ASP A 187 -10.98 3.46 -3.19
C ASP A 187 -11.89 4.30 -4.11
N THR A 188 -12.20 5.54 -3.71
CA THR A 188 -13.03 6.43 -4.53
C THR A 188 -12.38 6.74 -5.90
N HIS A 189 -11.06 6.91 -5.97
CA HIS A 189 -10.34 7.22 -7.21
C HIS A 189 -10.32 6.01 -8.15
N ILE A 190 -9.97 4.85 -7.63
CA ILE A 190 -9.97 3.60 -8.41
C ILE A 190 -11.39 3.28 -8.87
N THR A 191 -12.41 3.45 -8.03
CA THR A 191 -13.82 3.23 -8.42
C THR A 191 -14.25 4.18 -9.54
N LYS A 192 -13.89 5.48 -9.50
CA LYS A 192 -14.17 6.42 -10.60
C LYS A 192 -13.51 5.99 -11.90
N CYS A 193 -12.24 5.58 -11.86
CA CYS A 193 -11.55 5.08 -13.05
C CYS A 193 -12.17 3.78 -13.59
N SER A 194 -12.60 2.89 -12.69
CA SER A 194 -13.26 1.62 -13.06
C SER A 194 -14.55 1.87 -13.85
N VAL A 195 -15.30 2.93 -13.49
CA VAL A 195 -16.49 3.36 -14.25
C VAL A 195 -16.09 3.94 -15.61
N LEU A 196 -15.11 4.86 -15.64
CA LEU A 196 -14.69 5.51 -16.89
C LEU A 196 -14.12 4.53 -17.90
N LEU A 197 -13.37 3.53 -17.44
CA LEU A 197 -12.82 2.49 -18.30
C LEU A 197 -13.85 1.42 -18.68
N GLY A 198 -15.07 1.46 -18.12
CA GLY A 198 -16.10 0.47 -18.39
C GLY A 198 -15.87 -0.89 -17.73
N VAL A 199 -14.99 -0.98 -16.72
CA VAL A 199 -14.79 -2.20 -15.90
C VAL A 199 -16.04 -2.50 -15.07
N ILE A 200 -16.69 -1.44 -14.59
CA ILE A 200 -17.98 -1.48 -13.91
C ILE A 200 -18.88 -0.37 -14.45
N THR A 201 -20.18 -0.54 -14.32
CA THR A 201 -21.17 0.52 -14.59
C THR A 201 -21.31 1.48 -13.40
N LYS A 202 -21.95 2.64 -13.63
CA LYS A 202 -22.30 3.60 -12.56
C LYS A 202 -23.17 2.96 -11.47
N ASN A 203 -24.12 2.11 -11.87
CA ASN A 203 -25.00 1.36 -10.96
C ASN A 203 -24.22 0.33 -10.14
N GLU A 204 -23.31 -0.41 -10.77
CA GLU A 204 -22.42 -1.34 -10.06
C GLU A 204 -21.49 -0.61 -9.07
N ALA A 205 -21.02 0.59 -9.38
CA ALA A 205 -20.18 1.37 -8.46
C ALA A 205 -20.87 1.71 -7.14
N GLN A 206 -22.21 1.74 -7.11
CA GLN A 206 -23.02 1.97 -5.90
C GLN A 206 -23.37 0.67 -5.16
N LYS A 207 -23.45 -0.46 -5.88
CA LYS A 207 -23.95 -1.74 -5.33
C LYS A 207 -22.85 -2.73 -4.98
N LEU A 208 -21.75 -2.74 -5.73
CA LEU A 208 -20.67 -3.69 -5.53
C LEU A 208 -19.82 -3.30 -4.33
N SER A 209 -19.50 -4.31 -3.53
CA SER A 209 -18.44 -4.20 -2.54
C SER A 209 -17.07 -3.97 -3.22
N LYS A 210 -16.12 -3.42 -2.45
CA LYS A 210 -14.75 -3.18 -2.96
C LYS A 210 -14.04 -4.47 -3.39
N SER A 211 -14.34 -5.61 -2.77
CA SER A 211 -13.81 -6.92 -3.18
C SER A 211 -14.36 -7.36 -4.53
N GLN A 212 -15.67 -7.18 -4.79
CA GLN A 212 -16.27 -7.50 -6.09
C GLN A 212 -15.72 -6.64 -7.23
N VAL A 213 -15.45 -5.35 -6.98
CA VAL A 213 -14.79 -4.48 -7.96
C VAL A 213 -13.36 -4.97 -8.25
N SER A 214 -12.63 -5.38 -7.20
CA SER A 214 -11.29 -5.94 -7.34
C SER A 214 -11.28 -7.26 -8.12
N GLU A 215 -12.26 -8.14 -7.88
CA GLU A 215 -12.43 -9.39 -8.63
C GLU A 215 -12.71 -9.14 -10.11
N LYS A 216 -13.53 -8.13 -10.45
CA LYS A 216 -13.75 -7.73 -11.84
C LYS A 216 -12.47 -7.27 -12.53
N TRP A 217 -11.62 -6.51 -11.83
CA TRP A 217 -10.29 -6.15 -12.34
C TRP A 217 -9.41 -7.36 -12.57
N ARG A 218 -9.38 -8.32 -11.64
CA ARG A 218 -8.63 -9.56 -11.80
C ARG A 218 -9.09 -10.34 -13.03
N LYS A 219 -10.39 -10.56 -13.17
CA LYS A 219 -10.98 -11.26 -14.33
C LYS A 219 -10.71 -10.53 -15.64
N LEU A 220 -10.83 -9.21 -15.65
CA LEU A 220 -10.54 -8.39 -16.82
C LEU A 220 -9.09 -8.58 -17.27
N LEU A 221 -8.13 -8.49 -16.35
CA LEU A 221 -6.69 -8.49 -16.64
C LEU A 221 -6.08 -9.89 -16.77
N ASP A 222 -6.85 -10.95 -16.52
CA ASP A 222 -6.35 -12.33 -16.61
C ASP A 222 -5.76 -12.64 -18.00
N GLY A 223 -4.58 -13.25 -18.07
CA GLY A 223 -3.87 -13.48 -19.33
C GLY A 223 -3.42 -12.22 -20.11
N SER A 224 -3.62 -11.00 -19.59
CA SER A 224 -3.21 -9.76 -20.28
C SER A 224 -1.72 -9.40 -20.13
N GLY A 225 -1.04 -10.06 -19.19
CA GLY A 225 0.32 -9.72 -18.74
C GLY A 225 0.40 -8.56 -17.74
N ILE A 226 -0.73 -7.97 -17.35
CA ILE A 226 -0.79 -6.85 -16.38
C ILE A 226 -1.25 -7.39 -15.04
N ALA A 227 -0.44 -7.22 -13.98
CA ALA A 227 -0.89 -7.54 -12.63
C ALA A 227 -1.90 -6.48 -12.15
N PRO A 228 -3.02 -6.85 -11.49
CA PRO A 228 -4.03 -5.88 -11.05
C PRO A 228 -3.45 -4.73 -10.22
N ILE A 229 -2.48 -5.02 -9.36
CA ILE A 229 -1.84 -4.01 -8.52
C ILE A 229 -1.06 -2.95 -9.31
N ASP A 230 -0.54 -3.27 -10.50
CA ASP A 230 0.21 -2.31 -11.33
C ASP A 230 -0.69 -1.20 -11.87
N MET A 231 -2.00 -1.47 -11.94
CA MET A 231 -2.99 -0.45 -12.28
C MET A 231 -3.31 0.49 -11.11
N HIS A 232 -2.85 0.20 -9.88
CA HIS A 232 -3.19 1.04 -8.74
C HIS A 232 -2.61 2.47 -8.84
N PRO A 233 -1.29 2.68 -8.98
CA PRO A 233 -0.74 4.04 -9.15
C PRO A 233 -1.29 4.82 -10.36
N PRO A 234 -1.31 4.28 -11.61
CA PRO A 234 -1.74 5.05 -12.78
C PRO A 234 -3.21 5.49 -12.65
N LEU A 235 -4.11 4.61 -12.19
CA LEU A 235 -5.52 4.98 -12.02
C LEU A 235 -5.70 6.02 -10.91
N TRP A 236 -4.97 5.87 -9.81
CA TRP A 236 -5.08 6.80 -8.69
C TRP A 236 -4.66 8.23 -9.10
N PHE A 237 -3.52 8.37 -9.79
CA PHE A 237 -3.06 9.67 -10.29
C PHE A 237 -3.94 10.21 -11.40
N TRP A 238 -4.37 9.37 -12.33
CA TRP A 238 -5.27 9.79 -13.40
C TRP A 238 -6.55 10.42 -12.83
N SER A 239 -7.15 9.82 -11.80
CA SER A 239 -8.30 10.41 -11.12
C SER A 239 -7.96 11.64 -10.26
N ARG A 240 -6.86 11.62 -9.50
CA ARG A 240 -6.50 12.76 -8.63
C ARG A 240 -6.18 14.02 -9.41
N ASN A 241 -5.54 13.88 -10.56
CA ASN A 241 -5.23 14.99 -11.45
C ASN A 241 -6.42 15.35 -12.36
N GLY A 242 -7.64 14.92 -12.03
CA GLY A 242 -8.85 15.35 -12.75
C GLY A 242 -8.98 14.83 -14.17
N PHE A 243 -8.36 13.68 -14.49
CA PHE A 243 -8.40 13.07 -15.82
C PHE A 243 -7.89 14.00 -16.93
N ILE A 244 -6.80 14.74 -16.66
CA ILE A 244 -6.14 15.61 -17.64
C ILE A 244 -5.63 14.81 -18.85
N PHE A 245 -5.08 13.62 -18.61
CA PHE A 245 -4.67 12.70 -19.67
C PHE A 245 -5.90 12.11 -20.34
N LYS A 246 -5.99 12.26 -21.67
CA LYS A 246 -7.14 11.80 -22.46
C LYS A 246 -6.82 10.47 -23.14
N LEU A 247 -7.74 9.51 -22.97
CA LEU A 247 -7.73 8.28 -23.75
C LEU A 247 -8.55 8.52 -25.02
N ASN A 248 -7.97 8.23 -26.19
CA ASN A 248 -8.54 8.51 -27.51
C ASN A 248 -9.96 7.92 -27.72
N ASN A 249 -10.30 6.86 -27.01
CA ASN A 249 -11.58 6.17 -27.14
C ASN A 249 -12.64 6.64 -26.12
N LEU A 250 -12.26 7.44 -25.11
CA LEU A 250 -13.18 7.97 -24.08
C LEU A 250 -13.61 9.42 -24.35
N THR A 251 -12.93 10.12 -25.26
CA THR A 251 -13.27 11.48 -25.70
C THR A 251 -14.53 11.57 -26.57
N LYS A 252 -15.09 10.43 -27.00
CA LYS A 252 -16.34 10.39 -27.78
C LYS A 252 -17.62 10.43 -26.92
N SER A 253 -17.51 10.44 -25.58
CA SER A 253 -18.66 10.28 -24.68
C SER A 253 -18.63 11.17 -23.42
N LEU A 254 -17.84 12.25 -23.43
CA LEU A 254 -17.89 13.33 -22.43
C LEU A 254 -18.26 14.61 -23.17
#